data_AF-A0A519K124-F1
#
_entry.id   AF-A0A519K124-F1
#
_cell.length_a   1.000
_cell.length_b   1.000
_cell.length_c   1.000
_cell.angle_alpha   90.00
_cell.angle_beta   90.00
_cell.angle_gamma   90.00
#
_symmetry.space_group_name_H-M   'P 1'
#
loop_
_entity.id
_entity.type
_entity.pdbx_description
1 polymer ?
#
loop_
_entity_poly.entity_id
_entity_poly.type
_entity_poly.pdbx_seq_one_letter_code
_entity_poly.pdbx_strand_id
1 'polypeptide(L)'
;FSNNNKTHTNATKQQNNIHIVVCEPKKVQETLVKLKESSATTKAKVKFILATDGKEFQAEDLSSGETVVCSYLDFHNHFGFFLPLAGISTVKQIRENAFDIKATSRLNKLYIELLNHNPEWSTAAKRHDMNHFLARLIFCFFAEDTDISVGEGFFTETVRQMSAGDGSDVHEIIGEIFRAMDIKQNERVLKKVRNWASKFPYVNGNLFSGSTETPKFTKIARSYLLHVGNLDWKRINPDIFGSMIQAVADADERGALGMHYTSVPNILKVLNPLFLDELYEELEQAGDNGRKLLTLRKRLARIRVFDPACGSGNFLVIAYKQLREIEFEINIRRGESNTPSEIPLTNFRGIELRDFSAEIARLALIIAEYQCDVLYRGQKLALAEFLPLDSENWITSGNSLQIDWLLICPPSGVGVRLQGDDLFSTPVDQAEIKFENEGGETYICGNPPYLGGKGQSISQKSELSDVFGEKGNIGELD
;
A
#
# COMPACT_ATOMS: atom_id res chain seq x y z
N PHE A 1 19.50 16.84 26.85
CA PHE A 1 20.72 16.37 26.17
C PHE A 1 21.93 16.96 26.87
N SER A 2 22.57 16.21 27.78
CA SER A 2 23.78 16.63 28.49
C SER A 2 24.83 15.52 28.42
N ASN A 3 25.83 15.69 27.57
CA ASN A 3 27.24 15.45 27.89
C ASN A 3 28.10 15.80 26.66
N ASN A 4 28.85 16.90 26.77
CA ASN A 4 29.85 17.37 25.83
C ASN A 4 31.19 16.68 26.14
N ASN A 5 31.76 16.00 25.15
CA ASN A 5 33.21 15.77 25.08
C ASN A 5 33.63 15.93 23.62
N LYS A 6 34.02 17.15 23.25
CA LYS A 6 34.72 17.42 21.99
C LYS A 6 36.06 16.69 22.04
N THR A 7 36.35 15.85 21.05
CA THR A 7 37.72 15.36 20.82
C THR A 7 38.52 16.43 20.07
N HIS A 8 39.84 16.24 19.87
CA HIS A 8 40.74 17.21 19.22
C HIS A 8 40.50 17.41 17.70
N THR A 9 39.44 16.84 17.16
CA THR A 9 38.89 17.08 15.82
C THR A 9 37.50 17.69 15.99
N ASN A 10 36.88 18.34 15.00
CA ASN A 10 35.50 18.90 15.10
C ASN A 10 34.41 17.82 15.24
N ALA A 11 34.66 16.80 16.06
CA ALA A 11 33.79 15.69 16.36
C ALA A 11 33.00 15.93 17.63
N THR A 12 31.71 15.63 17.59
CA THR A 12 30.87 15.53 18.78
C THR A 12 30.58 14.07 19.05
N LYS A 13 30.65 13.66 20.33
CA LYS A 13 30.54 12.26 20.73
C LYS A 13 29.48 12.09 21.81
N GLN A 14 28.57 11.15 21.60
CA GLN A 14 27.64 10.64 22.59
C GLN A 14 27.99 9.20 22.93
N GLN A 15 28.33 8.96 24.20
CA GLN A 15 28.73 7.65 24.70
C GLN A 15 27.68 6.58 24.36
N ASN A 16 28.13 5.39 23.92
CA ASN A 16 27.33 4.24 23.52
C ASN A 16 26.42 4.42 22.29
N ASN A 17 26.38 5.61 21.67
CA ASN A 17 25.37 5.95 20.67
C ASN A 17 25.99 6.47 19.37
N ILE A 18 26.54 7.69 19.36
CA ILE A 18 26.94 8.39 18.12
C ILE A 18 28.34 8.98 18.25
N HIS A 19 29.15 8.85 17.19
CA HIS A 19 30.32 9.69 16.94
C HIS A 19 30.12 10.43 15.61
N ILE A 20 30.03 11.76 15.63
CA ILE A 20 29.78 12.58 14.44
C ILE A 20 30.90 13.58 14.20
N VAL A 21 31.31 13.78 12.95
CA VAL A 21 32.31 14.79 12.52
C VAL A 21 31.76 15.66 11.40
N VAL A 22 31.98 16.96 11.50
CA VAL A 22 31.86 17.89 10.37
C VAL A 22 33.23 18.05 9.70
N CYS A 23 33.28 17.93 8.39
CA CYS A 23 34.52 17.91 7.61
C CYS A 23 34.52 18.92 6.46
N GLU A 24 35.67 19.04 5.80
CA GLU A 24 35.82 19.89 4.62
C GLU A 24 35.03 19.33 3.42
N PRO A 25 34.59 20.20 2.48
CA PRO A 25 33.88 19.79 1.29
C PRO A 25 34.56 18.65 0.53
N LYS A 26 33.78 17.65 0.11
CA LYS A 26 34.25 16.45 -0.63
C LYS A 26 35.20 15.52 0.15
N LYS A 27 35.31 15.66 1.48
CA LYS A 27 36.11 14.76 2.33
C LYS A 27 35.26 13.85 3.22
N VAL A 28 33.96 13.74 2.96
CA VAL A 28 33.01 13.01 3.81
C VAL A 28 33.41 11.54 3.97
N GLN A 29 33.67 10.85 2.86
CA GLN A 29 34.07 9.43 2.87
C GLN A 29 35.41 9.20 3.59
N GLU A 30 36.45 9.96 3.25
CA GLU A 30 37.76 9.86 3.91
C GLU A 30 37.65 10.12 5.43
N THR A 31 36.79 11.06 5.82
CA THR A 31 36.57 11.40 7.22
C THR A 31 35.83 10.28 7.95
N LEU A 32 34.83 9.66 7.32
CA LEU A 32 34.10 8.54 7.91
C LEU A 32 35.02 7.34 8.16
N VAL A 33 35.92 7.03 7.21
CA VAL A 33 36.93 5.97 7.37
C VAL A 33 37.86 6.26 8.55
N LYS A 34 38.42 7.48 8.62
CA LYS A 34 39.25 7.90 9.77
C LYS A 34 38.49 7.86 11.10
N LEU A 35 37.19 8.17 11.06
CA LEU A 35 36.32 8.13 12.24
C LEU A 35 36.10 6.70 12.73
N LYS A 36 35.92 5.76 11.80
CA LYS A 36 35.81 4.32 12.09
C LYS A 36 37.07 3.76 12.74
N GLU A 37 38.24 4.14 12.23
CA GLU A 37 39.55 3.71 12.73
C GLU A 37 39.98 4.41 14.03
N SER A 38 39.25 5.44 14.46
CA SER A 38 39.61 6.22 15.65
C SER A 38 39.47 5.41 16.93
N SER A 39 40.54 5.38 17.73
CA SER A 39 40.52 4.77 19.07
C SER A 39 39.44 5.36 19.99
N ALA A 40 38.99 6.59 19.74
CA ALA A 40 37.89 7.22 20.47
C ALA A 40 36.52 6.58 20.18
N THR A 41 36.31 6.12 18.95
CA THR A 41 35.12 5.38 18.50
C THR A 41 35.04 4.04 19.23
N THR A 42 36.13 3.27 19.19
CA THR A 42 36.23 1.97 19.85
C THR A 42 36.04 2.08 21.36
N LYS A 43 36.72 3.03 22.02
CA LYS A 43 36.64 3.22 23.48
C LYS A 43 35.24 3.60 23.96
N ALA A 44 34.48 4.33 23.14
CA ALA A 44 33.15 4.80 23.51
C ALA A 44 32.03 3.81 23.15
N LYS A 45 32.37 2.63 22.59
CA LYS A 45 31.42 1.59 22.16
C LYS A 45 30.25 2.18 21.36
N VAL A 46 30.54 3.12 20.47
CA VAL A 46 29.51 3.81 19.70
C VAL A 46 28.87 2.85 18.70
N LYS A 47 27.57 3.00 18.51
CA LYS A 47 26.81 2.21 17.54
C LYS A 47 26.87 2.81 16.15
N PHE A 48 26.89 4.14 16.06
CA PHE A 48 26.86 4.87 14.80
C PHE A 48 28.04 5.82 14.65
N ILE A 49 28.60 5.88 13.44
CA ILE A 49 29.55 6.92 13.01
C ILE A 49 28.94 7.75 11.89
N LEU A 50 29.11 9.07 11.94
CA LEU A 50 28.52 10.01 10.99
C LEU A 50 29.57 11.02 10.53
N ALA A 51 29.58 11.35 9.24
CA ALA A 51 30.40 12.40 8.65
C ALA A 51 29.53 13.27 7.72
N THR A 52 29.76 14.58 7.73
CA THR A 52 29.09 15.52 6.82
C THR A 52 29.98 16.71 6.50
N ASP A 53 29.87 17.26 5.29
CA ASP A 53 30.45 18.55 4.91
C ASP A 53 29.39 19.66 4.77
N GLY A 54 28.15 19.38 5.18
CA GLY A 54 27.00 20.26 5.03
C GLY A 54 26.27 20.16 3.69
N LYS A 55 26.80 19.41 2.72
CA LYS A 55 26.12 19.08 1.45
C LYS A 55 25.88 17.59 1.29
N GLU A 56 26.86 16.77 1.66
CA GLU A 56 26.82 15.33 1.65
C GLU A 56 26.82 14.80 3.09
N PHE A 57 26.06 13.73 3.32
CA PHE A 57 25.94 13.06 4.60
C PHE A 57 26.23 11.57 4.42
N GLN A 58 27.16 11.05 5.22
CA GLN A 58 27.42 9.63 5.32
C GLN A 58 27.32 9.14 6.77
N ALA A 59 26.77 7.95 6.96
CA ALA A 59 26.71 7.29 8.24
C ALA A 59 26.96 5.79 8.11
N GLU A 60 27.48 5.17 9.17
CA GLU A 60 27.63 3.71 9.27
C GLU A 60 27.16 3.23 10.65
N ASP A 61 26.39 2.15 10.66
CA ASP A 61 26.03 1.38 11.85
C ASP A 61 27.09 0.30 12.05
N LEU A 62 27.93 0.48 13.07
CA LEU A 62 29.05 -0.41 13.37
C LEU A 62 28.61 -1.79 13.86
N SER A 63 27.35 -1.96 14.25
CA SER A 63 26.82 -3.26 14.70
C SER A 63 26.34 -4.13 13.55
N SER A 64 25.78 -3.52 12.50
CA SER A 64 25.22 -4.22 11.33
C SER A 64 26.09 -4.11 10.08
N GLY A 65 27.01 -3.13 10.03
CA GLY A 65 27.80 -2.78 8.84
C GLY A 65 27.03 -2.01 7.77
N GLU A 66 25.78 -1.61 8.05
CA GLU A 66 24.95 -0.85 7.11
C GLU A 66 25.42 0.60 7.00
N THR A 67 25.32 1.18 5.80
CA THR A 67 25.73 2.56 5.52
C THR A 67 24.57 3.38 4.94
N VAL A 68 24.60 4.69 5.20
CA VAL A 68 23.76 5.69 4.54
C VAL A 68 24.69 6.66 3.82
N VAL A 69 24.39 6.96 2.56
CA VAL A 69 25.04 7.99 1.76
C VAL A 69 23.94 8.79 1.07
N CYS A 70 23.84 10.09 1.37
CA CYS A 70 22.77 10.94 0.81
C CYS A 70 23.19 12.42 0.82
N SER A 71 22.36 13.29 0.23
CA SER A 71 22.48 14.72 0.49
C SER A 71 22.20 15.01 1.96
N TYR A 72 22.90 15.98 2.55
CA TYR A 72 22.64 16.42 3.91
C TYR A 72 21.19 16.88 4.11
N LEU A 73 20.54 17.45 3.10
CA LEU A 73 19.12 17.84 3.22
C LEU A 73 18.19 16.63 3.31
N ASP A 74 18.59 15.48 2.77
CA ASP A 74 17.77 14.27 2.67
C ASP A 74 18.00 13.28 3.82
N PHE A 75 18.98 13.52 4.70
CA PHE A 75 19.33 12.55 5.76
C PHE A 75 18.14 12.15 6.65
N HIS A 76 17.18 13.06 6.84
CA HIS A 76 15.97 12.84 7.62
C HIS A 76 15.03 11.80 7.00
N ASN A 77 15.15 11.51 5.69
CA ASN A 77 14.45 10.42 5.02
C ASN A 77 15.04 9.04 5.39
N HIS A 78 16.21 9.01 6.01
CA HIS A 78 16.89 7.81 6.50
C HIS A 78 16.73 7.62 8.02
N PHE A 79 15.73 8.24 8.68
CA PHE A 79 15.57 8.13 10.13
C PHE A 79 15.42 6.67 10.63
N GLY A 80 14.90 5.77 9.80
CA GLY A 80 14.81 4.33 10.08
C GLY A 80 16.15 3.71 10.47
N PHE A 81 17.24 4.16 9.84
CA PHE A 81 18.61 3.77 10.16
C PHE A 81 18.99 4.09 11.62
N PHE A 82 18.42 5.16 12.17
CA PHE A 82 18.71 5.69 13.50
C PHE A 82 17.75 5.20 14.61
N LEU A 83 16.73 4.40 14.29
CA LEU A 83 15.79 3.84 15.28
C LEU A 83 16.44 3.05 16.43
N PRO A 84 17.57 2.33 16.24
CA PRO A 84 18.28 1.70 17.36
C PRO A 84 18.75 2.68 18.44
N LEU A 85 18.89 3.98 18.13
CA LEU A 85 19.20 5.01 19.12
C LEU A 85 18.02 5.30 20.07
N ALA A 86 16.79 5.00 19.65
CA ALA A 86 15.59 5.08 20.47
C ALA A 86 15.29 3.76 21.22
N GLY A 87 16.20 2.77 21.16
CA GLY A 87 16.00 1.46 21.79
C GLY A 87 15.12 0.50 20.98
N ILE A 88 14.83 0.82 19.71
CA ILE A 88 14.02 -0.01 18.81
C ILE A 88 14.97 -0.91 18.01
N SER A 89 14.94 -2.22 18.26
CA SER A 89 15.70 -3.20 17.48
C SER A 89 15.07 -3.37 16.10
N THR A 90 15.68 -2.82 15.06
CA THR A 90 15.15 -2.89 13.70
C THR A 90 15.60 -4.17 12.97
N VAL A 91 14.63 -5.02 12.59
CA VAL A 91 14.76 -5.87 11.40
C VAL A 91 14.70 -4.94 10.17
N LYS A 92 15.43 -5.24 9.08
CA LYS A 92 15.53 -4.43 7.84
C LYS A 92 14.17 -3.91 7.33
N GLN A 93 13.10 -4.69 7.52
CA GLN A 93 11.71 -4.35 7.19
C GLN A 93 11.12 -3.16 8.00
N ILE A 94 11.56 -2.91 9.23
CA ILE A 94 11.10 -1.73 10.01
C ILE A 94 11.67 -0.42 9.43
N ARG A 95 12.77 -0.48 8.68
CA ARG A 95 13.37 0.68 8.00
C ARG A 95 12.69 0.99 6.67
N GLU A 96 12.25 -0.02 5.92
CA GLU A 96 11.35 0.15 4.75
C GLU A 96 10.02 0.75 5.21
N ASN A 97 9.52 0.35 6.39
CA ASN A 97 8.36 0.98 7.04
C ASN A 97 8.59 2.44 7.47
N ALA A 98 9.78 3.04 7.35
CA ALA A 98 10.02 4.39 7.87
C ALA A 98 9.29 5.47 7.06
N PHE A 99 9.33 5.36 5.73
CA PHE A 99 8.53 6.22 4.86
C PHE A 99 7.04 6.00 5.13
N ASP A 100 6.65 4.73 5.22
CA ASP A 100 5.27 4.32 5.43
C ASP A 100 4.70 4.83 6.76
N ILE A 101 5.45 4.72 7.86
CA ILE A 101 5.08 5.29 9.17
C ILE A 101 4.86 6.80 9.06
N LYS A 102 5.71 7.51 8.32
CA LYS A 102 5.61 8.97 8.14
C LYS A 102 4.38 9.33 7.30
N ALA A 103 4.12 8.60 6.21
CA ALA A 103 2.96 8.76 5.35
C ALA A 103 1.65 8.51 6.14
N THR A 104 1.54 7.35 6.79
CA THR A 104 0.41 6.98 7.64
C THR A 104 0.17 7.99 8.76
N SER A 105 1.23 8.45 9.44
CA SER A 105 1.10 9.46 10.51
C SER A 105 0.59 10.80 9.99
N ARG A 106 1.09 11.28 8.84
CA ARG A 106 0.67 12.57 8.27
C ARG A 106 -0.75 12.49 7.70
N LEU A 107 -1.10 11.40 7.03
CA LEU A 107 -2.46 11.14 6.56
C LEU A 107 -3.46 11.08 7.73
N ASN A 108 -3.11 10.39 8.82
CA ASN A 108 -3.97 10.33 10.00
C ASN A 108 -4.24 11.72 10.61
N LYS A 109 -3.22 12.60 10.62
CA LYS A 109 -3.41 14.00 11.06
C LYS A 109 -4.38 14.76 10.15
N LEU A 110 -4.27 14.57 8.84
CA LEU A 110 -5.22 15.15 7.87
C LEU A 110 -6.64 14.62 8.14
N TYR A 111 -6.79 13.31 8.28
CA TYR A 111 -8.07 12.65 8.52
C TYR A 111 -8.77 13.18 9.79
N ILE A 112 -8.06 13.20 10.92
CA ILE A 112 -8.59 13.71 12.19
C ILE A 112 -9.00 15.19 12.07
N GLU A 113 -8.16 16.02 11.45
CA GLU A 113 -8.44 17.44 11.29
C GLU A 113 -9.68 17.69 10.41
N LEU A 114 -9.88 16.88 9.36
CA LEU A 114 -11.07 16.93 8.53
C LEU A 114 -12.31 16.51 9.33
N LEU A 115 -12.28 15.40 10.06
CA LEU A 115 -13.43 14.96 10.85
C LEU A 115 -13.83 15.95 11.94
N ASN A 116 -12.86 16.56 12.62
CA ASN A 116 -13.13 17.56 13.65
C ASN A 116 -13.94 18.77 13.14
N HIS A 117 -13.78 19.12 11.86
CA HIS A 117 -14.45 20.26 11.23
C HIS A 117 -15.61 19.85 10.31
N ASN A 118 -15.84 18.55 10.15
CA ASN A 118 -16.90 17.98 9.33
C ASN A 118 -17.51 16.77 10.07
N PRO A 119 -18.14 16.97 11.24
CA PRO A 119 -18.62 15.87 12.09
C PRO A 119 -19.67 14.98 11.41
N GLU A 120 -20.36 15.49 10.39
CA GLU A 120 -21.27 14.70 9.56
C GLU A 120 -20.55 13.58 8.80
N TRP A 121 -19.25 13.72 8.49
CA TRP A 121 -18.45 12.73 7.76
C TRP A 121 -18.05 11.51 8.59
N SER A 122 -18.17 11.57 9.92
CA SER A 122 -17.94 10.42 10.80
C SER A 122 -19.18 9.52 10.96
N THR A 123 -20.35 9.99 10.51
CA THR A 123 -21.61 9.25 10.61
C THR A 123 -21.62 8.03 9.70
N ALA A 124 -22.37 6.98 10.07
CA ALA A 124 -22.46 5.77 9.26
C ALA A 124 -22.90 6.05 7.80
N ALA A 125 -23.73 7.08 7.57
CA ALA A 125 -24.20 7.46 6.25
C ALA A 125 -23.13 8.11 5.35
N LYS A 126 -22.15 8.83 5.94
CA LYS A 126 -21.09 9.54 5.19
C LYS A 126 -19.71 8.91 5.33
N ARG A 127 -19.57 7.89 6.18
CA ARG A 127 -18.32 7.16 6.38
C ARG A 127 -17.79 6.56 5.08
N HIS A 128 -18.69 6.04 4.23
CA HIS A 128 -18.34 5.57 2.89
C HIS A 128 -17.73 6.70 2.04
N ASP A 129 -18.39 7.86 1.95
CA ASP A 129 -17.88 9.02 1.21
C ASP A 129 -16.52 9.51 1.72
N MET A 130 -16.30 9.53 3.06
CA MET A 130 -15.02 9.92 3.67
C MET A 130 -13.88 8.99 3.28
N ASN A 131 -14.18 7.70 3.29
CA ASN A 131 -13.26 6.63 2.99
C ASN A 131 -12.86 6.63 1.50
N HIS A 132 -13.86 6.74 0.63
CA HIS A 132 -13.67 6.89 -0.81
C HIS A 132 -12.89 8.17 -1.15
N PHE A 133 -13.15 9.27 -0.43
CA PHE A 133 -12.37 10.50 -0.53
C PHE A 133 -10.88 10.28 -0.22
N LEU A 134 -10.55 9.54 0.86
CA LEU A 134 -9.17 9.20 1.19
C LEU A 134 -8.51 8.32 0.12
N ALA A 135 -9.21 7.30 -0.39
CA ALA A 135 -8.70 6.43 -1.44
C ALA A 135 -8.33 7.22 -2.70
N ARG A 136 -9.17 8.17 -3.11
CA ARG A 136 -8.88 9.09 -4.23
C ARG A 136 -7.68 10.00 -3.95
N LEU A 137 -7.53 10.54 -2.74
CA LEU A 137 -6.35 11.34 -2.39
C LEU A 137 -5.05 10.54 -2.52
N ILE A 138 -5.05 9.31 -2.00
CA ILE A 138 -3.91 8.39 -2.10
C ILE A 138 -3.56 8.12 -3.55
N PHE A 139 -4.57 7.81 -4.37
CA PHE A 139 -4.35 7.62 -5.80
C PHE A 139 -3.76 8.88 -6.44
N CYS A 140 -4.28 10.07 -6.13
CA CYS A 140 -3.76 11.33 -6.67
C CYS A 140 -2.29 11.56 -6.28
N PHE A 141 -1.92 11.30 -5.02
CA PHE A 141 -0.53 11.43 -4.57
C PHE A 141 0.39 10.40 -5.25
N PHE A 142 -0.07 9.15 -5.38
CA PHE A 142 0.67 8.12 -6.10
C PHE A 142 0.84 8.50 -7.58
N ALA A 143 -0.23 8.95 -8.22
CA ALA A 143 -0.26 9.26 -9.65
C ALA A 143 0.55 10.51 -10.02
N GLU A 144 0.62 11.51 -9.13
CA GLU A 144 1.44 12.71 -9.39
C GLU A 144 2.93 12.42 -9.31
N ASP A 145 3.35 11.48 -8.46
CA ASP A 145 4.76 11.14 -8.37
C ASP A 145 5.15 10.15 -9.46
N THR A 146 4.30 9.20 -9.82
CA THR A 146 4.66 8.13 -10.78
C THR A 146 4.48 8.48 -12.26
N ASP A 147 4.47 9.76 -12.64
CA ASP A 147 4.23 10.28 -14.01
C ASP A 147 2.90 9.84 -14.66
N ILE A 148 1.97 9.24 -13.89
CA ILE A 148 0.61 8.93 -14.35
C ILE A 148 -0.15 10.24 -14.61
N SER A 149 0.11 11.27 -13.79
CA SER A 149 -0.39 12.64 -14.01
C SER A 149 0.54 13.46 -14.90
N VAL A 150 0.06 14.62 -15.36
CA VAL A 150 0.82 15.53 -16.21
C VAL A 150 1.88 16.29 -15.40
N GLY A 151 2.96 15.61 -15.05
CA GLY A 151 4.13 16.14 -14.35
C GLY A 151 4.17 15.85 -12.85
N GLU A 152 5.39 15.82 -12.31
CA GLU A 152 5.68 15.56 -10.90
C GLU A 152 5.00 16.60 -10.00
N GLY A 153 4.24 16.13 -8.99
CA GLY A 153 3.55 17.00 -8.03
C GLY A 153 2.34 17.78 -8.60
N PHE A 154 1.80 17.38 -9.76
CA PHE A 154 0.75 18.14 -10.44
C PHE A 154 -0.55 18.30 -9.60
N PHE A 155 -0.95 17.29 -8.84
CA PHE A 155 -2.15 17.36 -7.99
C PHE A 155 -1.95 18.34 -6.84
N THR A 156 -0.90 18.14 -6.06
CA THR A 156 -0.53 18.94 -4.90
C THR A 156 -0.30 20.40 -5.28
N GLU A 157 0.37 20.64 -6.41
CA GLU A 157 0.62 22.00 -6.90
C GLU A 157 -0.65 22.66 -7.44
N THR A 158 -1.52 21.91 -8.12
CA THR A 158 -2.84 22.44 -8.53
C THR A 158 -3.65 22.86 -7.31
N VAL A 159 -3.72 22.03 -6.27
CA VAL A 159 -4.40 22.40 -5.02
C VAL A 159 -3.74 23.62 -4.39
N ARG A 160 -2.39 23.70 -4.35
CA ARG A 160 -1.67 24.85 -3.79
C ARG A 160 -1.98 26.16 -4.53
N GLN A 161 -2.01 26.13 -5.86
CA GLN A 161 -2.16 27.33 -6.70
C GLN A 161 -3.61 27.79 -6.79
N MET A 162 -4.55 26.85 -6.88
CA MET A 162 -5.94 27.15 -7.19
C MET A 162 -6.79 27.41 -5.94
N SER A 163 -6.36 26.95 -4.75
CA SER A 163 -7.07 27.18 -3.49
C SER A 163 -6.56 28.40 -2.73
N ALA A 164 -7.48 29.07 -2.04
CA ALA A 164 -7.19 30.11 -1.07
C ALA A 164 -6.29 29.59 0.06
N GLY A 165 -5.39 30.45 0.54
CA GLY A 165 -4.44 30.10 1.59
C GLY A 165 -5.07 29.78 2.95
N ASP A 166 -6.34 30.14 3.15
CA ASP A 166 -7.13 29.82 4.35
C ASP A 166 -7.85 28.46 4.27
N GLY A 167 -7.83 27.79 3.12
CA GLY A 167 -8.45 26.48 2.92
C GLY A 167 -9.94 26.49 2.57
N SER A 168 -10.56 27.67 2.50
CA SER A 168 -12.02 27.80 2.37
C SER A 168 -12.61 27.12 1.13
N ASP A 169 -11.88 27.07 0.02
CA ASP A 169 -12.30 26.56 -1.29
C ASP A 169 -11.61 25.25 -1.72
N VAL A 170 -10.72 24.68 -0.88
CA VAL A 170 -9.94 23.47 -1.24
C VAL A 170 -10.86 22.30 -1.64
N HIS A 171 -11.98 22.16 -0.94
CA HIS A 171 -12.98 21.13 -1.19
C HIS A 171 -13.58 21.25 -2.62
N GLU A 172 -13.87 22.47 -3.09
CA GLU A 172 -14.35 22.72 -4.46
C GLU A 172 -13.26 22.38 -5.50
N ILE A 173 -12.01 22.72 -5.20
CA ILE A 173 -10.88 22.42 -6.09
C ILE A 173 -10.69 20.91 -6.24
N ILE A 174 -10.64 20.17 -5.13
CA ILE A 174 -10.49 18.71 -5.15
C ILE A 174 -11.69 18.04 -5.81
N GLY A 175 -12.91 18.51 -5.52
CA GLY A 175 -14.13 17.97 -6.14
C GLY A 175 -14.12 18.11 -7.66
N GLU A 176 -13.64 19.25 -8.20
CA GLU A 176 -13.51 19.46 -9.64
C GLU A 176 -12.39 18.61 -10.26
N ILE A 177 -11.30 18.33 -9.53
CA ILE A 177 -10.26 17.39 -9.97
C ILE A 177 -10.84 15.97 -10.07
N PHE A 178 -11.54 15.51 -9.04
CA PHE A 178 -12.16 14.17 -9.02
C PHE A 178 -13.18 14.03 -10.15
N ARG A 179 -14.00 15.05 -10.37
CA ARG A 179 -14.93 15.12 -11.49
C ARG A 179 -14.22 15.07 -12.84
N ALA A 180 -13.08 15.76 -13.00
CA ALA A 180 -12.30 15.66 -14.24
C ALA A 180 -11.77 14.24 -14.46
N MET A 181 -11.30 13.57 -13.42
CA MET A 181 -10.75 12.21 -13.47
C MET A 181 -11.81 11.13 -13.75
N ASP A 182 -13.08 11.41 -13.50
CA ASP A 182 -14.22 10.54 -13.87
C ASP A 182 -14.78 10.80 -15.29
N ILE A 183 -14.42 11.93 -15.92
CA ILE A 183 -14.96 12.31 -17.23
C ILE A 183 -13.93 12.09 -18.34
N LYS A 184 -14.31 11.30 -19.36
CA LYS A 184 -13.49 11.08 -20.56
C LYS A 184 -13.10 12.40 -21.23
N GLN A 185 -11.86 12.47 -21.74
CA GLN A 185 -11.27 13.73 -22.24
C GLN A 185 -12.14 14.47 -23.27
N ASN A 186 -12.78 13.72 -24.17
CA ASN A 186 -13.64 14.25 -25.24
C ASN A 186 -14.98 14.82 -24.75
N GLU A 187 -15.44 14.44 -23.56
CA GLU A 187 -16.70 14.91 -22.96
C GLU A 187 -16.53 16.16 -22.09
N ARG A 188 -15.29 16.50 -21.72
CA ARG A 188 -14.99 17.55 -20.71
C ARG A 188 -15.49 18.94 -21.09
N VAL A 189 -15.41 19.30 -22.37
CA VAL A 189 -15.90 20.59 -22.87
C VAL A 189 -17.42 20.68 -22.72
N LEU A 190 -18.14 19.62 -23.12
CA LEU A 190 -19.60 19.54 -23.00
C LEU A 190 -20.04 19.57 -21.54
N LYS A 191 -19.34 18.82 -20.67
CA LYS A 191 -19.60 18.79 -19.24
C LYS A 191 -19.05 20.00 -18.50
N LYS A 192 -18.45 20.99 -19.17
CA LYS A 192 -17.92 22.23 -18.57
C LYS A 192 -16.93 21.99 -17.43
N VAL A 193 -16.04 21.02 -17.59
CA VAL A 193 -14.91 20.82 -16.68
C VAL A 193 -13.99 22.03 -16.75
N ARG A 194 -13.51 22.53 -15.61
CA ARG A 194 -12.63 23.70 -15.57
C ARG A 194 -11.32 23.43 -16.32
N ASN A 195 -10.81 24.44 -17.02
CA ASN A 195 -9.63 24.30 -17.89
C ASN A 195 -8.38 23.81 -17.15
N TRP A 196 -8.18 24.25 -15.91
CA TRP A 196 -7.04 23.84 -15.09
C TRP A 196 -7.16 22.37 -14.63
N ALA A 197 -8.38 21.85 -14.45
CA ALA A 197 -8.63 20.45 -14.12
C ALA A 197 -8.63 19.54 -15.36
N SER A 198 -8.80 20.11 -16.56
CA SER A 198 -8.90 19.34 -17.82
C SER A 198 -7.61 18.62 -18.23
N LYS A 199 -6.51 18.84 -17.52
CA LYS A 199 -5.22 18.15 -17.74
C LYS A 199 -5.08 16.85 -16.96
N PHE A 200 -5.88 16.61 -15.93
CA PHE A 200 -5.83 15.33 -15.19
C PHE A 200 -6.23 14.18 -16.10
N PRO A 201 -5.63 12.98 -15.98
CA PRO A 201 -6.02 11.85 -16.83
C PRO A 201 -7.45 11.40 -16.51
N TYR A 202 -8.06 10.65 -17.42
CA TYR A 202 -9.28 9.89 -17.14
C TYR A 202 -8.89 8.58 -16.47
N VAL A 203 -9.52 8.23 -15.34
CA VAL A 203 -9.03 7.14 -14.46
C VAL A 203 -9.95 5.94 -14.31
N ASN A 204 -11.26 6.13 -14.08
CA ASN A 204 -12.21 5.10 -13.59
C ASN A 204 -12.10 3.70 -14.25
N GLY A 205 -12.59 2.59 -13.69
CA GLY A 205 -12.17 2.01 -12.41
C GLY A 205 -13.15 1.93 -11.23
N ASN A 206 -14.32 2.56 -11.30
CA ASN A 206 -15.19 2.90 -10.15
C ASN A 206 -14.57 3.83 -9.07
N LEU A 207 -13.24 3.98 -9.00
CA LEU A 207 -12.53 4.81 -8.00
C LEU A 207 -12.92 6.31 -8.00
N PHE A 208 -13.24 6.88 -9.17
CA PHE A 208 -13.64 8.29 -9.29
C PHE A 208 -15.14 8.47 -9.55
N SER A 209 -15.88 7.38 -9.67
CA SER A 209 -17.31 7.38 -9.94
C SER A 209 -18.11 7.69 -8.66
N GLY A 210 -19.39 7.99 -8.81
CA GLY A 210 -20.27 8.31 -7.68
C GLY A 210 -20.13 9.75 -7.19
N SER A 211 -20.30 9.96 -5.87
CA SER A 211 -20.28 11.30 -5.28
C SER A 211 -18.89 11.95 -5.42
N THR A 212 -18.85 13.19 -5.89
CA THR A 212 -17.65 14.03 -5.89
C THR A 212 -17.62 15.00 -4.70
N GLU A 213 -18.47 14.78 -3.70
CA GLU A 213 -18.44 15.58 -2.48
C GLU A 213 -17.10 15.42 -1.77
N THR A 214 -16.68 16.50 -1.13
CA THR A 214 -15.39 16.60 -0.45
C THR A 214 -15.59 17.31 0.89
N PRO A 215 -14.92 16.88 1.97
CA PRO A 215 -15.03 17.53 3.26
C PRO A 215 -14.45 18.94 3.17
N LYS A 216 -15.01 19.88 3.93
CA LYS A 216 -14.48 21.25 3.99
C LYS A 216 -13.13 21.26 4.68
N PHE A 217 -12.26 22.13 4.20
CA PHE A 217 -10.91 22.27 4.71
C PHE A 217 -10.76 23.50 5.60
N THR A 218 -9.92 23.37 6.61
CA THR A 218 -9.34 24.50 7.32
C THR A 218 -7.96 24.82 6.73
N LYS A 219 -7.39 25.96 7.12
CA LYS A 219 -5.98 26.29 6.83
C LYS A 219 -5.03 25.19 7.31
N ILE A 220 -5.35 24.54 8.44
CA ILE A 220 -4.55 23.45 9.01
C ILE A 220 -4.69 22.19 8.16
N ALA A 221 -5.92 21.79 7.82
CA ALA A 221 -6.17 20.64 6.94
C ALA A 221 -5.46 20.81 5.58
N ARG A 222 -5.53 22.01 5.00
CA ARG A 222 -4.82 22.34 3.74
C ARG A 222 -3.31 22.15 3.90
N SER A 223 -2.73 22.63 5.00
CA SER A 223 -1.31 22.46 5.30
C SER A 223 -0.93 20.98 5.42
N TYR A 224 -1.75 20.17 6.09
CA TYR A 224 -1.53 18.73 6.18
C TYR A 224 -1.61 18.04 4.82
N LEU A 225 -2.61 18.37 3.99
CA LEU A 225 -2.72 17.84 2.62
C LEU A 225 -1.46 18.14 1.81
N LEU A 226 -0.99 19.38 1.81
CA LEU A 226 0.24 19.74 1.10
C LEU A 226 1.48 19.02 1.67
N HIS A 227 1.58 18.86 3.00
CA HIS A 227 2.69 18.12 3.61
C HIS A 227 2.68 16.62 3.29
N VAL A 228 1.50 16.04 3.13
CA VAL A 228 1.32 14.64 2.70
C VAL A 228 1.67 14.50 1.22
N GLY A 229 1.22 15.43 0.38
CA GLY A 229 1.53 15.44 -1.05
C GLY A 229 3.00 15.70 -1.38
N ASN A 230 3.76 16.39 -0.52
CA ASN A 230 5.21 16.55 -0.71
C ASN A 230 6.04 15.34 -0.23
N LEU A 231 5.41 14.20 0.06
CA LEU A 231 6.14 12.94 0.29
C LEU A 231 6.44 12.29 -1.07
N ASP A 232 7.42 11.39 -1.11
CA ASP A 232 7.77 10.62 -2.31
C ASP A 232 6.96 9.32 -2.38
N TRP A 233 5.76 9.40 -2.95
CA TRP A 233 4.81 8.29 -3.07
C TRP A 233 5.27 7.21 -4.04
N LYS A 234 6.36 7.39 -4.81
CA LYS A 234 7.00 6.29 -5.58
C LYS A 234 7.49 5.20 -4.65
N ARG A 235 7.86 5.56 -3.42
CA ARG A 235 8.48 4.66 -2.43
C ARG A 235 7.46 3.95 -1.53
N ILE A 236 6.17 4.22 -1.71
CA ILE A 236 5.14 3.61 -0.90
C ILE A 236 5.01 2.12 -1.21
N ASN A 237 5.03 1.27 -0.18
CA ASN A 237 4.74 -0.15 -0.38
C ASN A 237 3.22 -0.36 -0.23
N PRO A 238 2.52 -1.03 -1.17
CA PRO A 238 1.07 -1.17 -1.08
C PRO A 238 0.57 -1.89 0.18
N ASP A 239 1.41 -2.64 0.88
CA ASP A 239 1.04 -3.25 2.17
C ASP A 239 0.87 -2.22 3.31
N ILE A 240 1.36 -0.98 3.15
CA ILE A 240 1.13 0.14 4.08
C ILE A 240 -0.35 0.39 4.32
N PHE A 241 -1.19 0.13 3.33
CA PHE A 241 -2.58 0.53 3.38
C PHE A 241 -3.31 -0.17 4.53
N GLY A 242 -2.86 -1.36 4.94
CA GLY A 242 -3.32 -1.99 6.18
C GLY A 242 -3.05 -1.14 7.43
N SER A 243 -1.82 -0.65 7.60
CA SER A 243 -1.46 0.23 8.72
C SER A 243 -2.23 1.57 8.69
N MET A 244 -2.53 2.06 7.49
CA MET A 244 -3.27 3.30 7.28
C MET A 244 -4.75 3.14 7.64
N ILE A 245 -5.42 2.07 7.17
CA ILE A 245 -6.81 1.73 7.57
C ILE A 245 -6.89 1.62 9.08
N GLN A 246 -5.95 0.89 9.69
CA GLN A 246 -5.91 0.76 11.14
C GLN A 246 -5.83 2.14 11.81
N ALA A 247 -4.96 3.03 11.33
CA ALA A 247 -4.77 4.35 11.91
C ALA A 247 -6.02 5.24 11.84
N VAL A 248 -6.81 5.14 10.76
CA VAL A 248 -8.04 5.93 10.56
C VAL A 248 -9.30 5.29 11.16
N ALA A 249 -9.27 3.98 11.45
CA ALA A 249 -10.37 3.31 12.14
C ALA A 249 -10.46 3.71 13.63
N ASP A 250 -11.69 3.88 14.12
CA ASP A 250 -11.99 4.24 15.51
C ASP A 250 -11.46 3.20 16.51
N ALA A 251 -11.08 3.64 17.71
CA ALA A 251 -10.48 2.78 18.73
C ALA A 251 -11.41 1.62 19.16
N ASP A 252 -12.72 1.86 19.25
CA ASP A 252 -13.73 0.84 19.56
C ASP A 252 -13.89 -0.18 18.43
N GLU A 253 -13.71 0.26 17.18
CA GLU A 253 -13.78 -0.58 15.99
C GLU A 253 -12.55 -1.49 15.80
N ARG A 254 -11.37 -1.08 16.32
CA ARG A 254 -10.15 -1.90 16.28
C ARG A 254 -10.29 -3.15 17.15
N GLY A 255 -10.89 -3.01 18.34
CA GLY A 255 -11.06 -4.11 19.29
C GLY A 255 -12.17 -5.09 18.90
N ALA A 256 -13.28 -4.58 18.36
CA ALA A 256 -14.46 -5.40 18.03
C ALA A 256 -14.28 -6.30 16.80
N LEU A 257 -13.32 -6.01 15.92
CA LEU A 257 -13.15 -6.71 14.63
C LEU A 257 -11.76 -7.34 14.46
N GLY A 258 -10.90 -7.30 15.48
CA GLY A 258 -9.56 -7.89 15.43
C GLY A 258 -8.72 -7.35 14.27
N MET A 259 -8.92 -6.08 13.89
CA MET A 259 -8.29 -5.49 12.70
C MET A 259 -6.79 -5.28 12.92
N HIS A 260 -6.04 -6.35 12.66
CA HIS A 260 -4.59 -6.37 12.78
C HIS A 260 -3.95 -6.54 11.40
N TYR A 261 -3.18 -5.54 10.98
CA TYR A 261 -2.24 -5.65 9.87
C TYR A 261 -1.38 -6.91 10.03
N THR A 262 -1.39 -7.76 9.02
CA THR A 262 -0.48 -8.89 8.92
C THR A 262 0.79 -8.43 8.20
N SER A 263 1.93 -8.57 8.88
CA SER A 263 3.21 -8.15 8.32
C SER A 263 3.69 -9.05 7.18
N VAL A 264 4.47 -8.49 6.26
CA VAL A 264 5.08 -9.24 5.13
C VAL A 264 5.77 -10.53 5.60
N PRO A 265 6.59 -10.55 6.67
CA PRO A 265 7.17 -11.80 7.17
C PRO A 265 6.16 -12.87 7.57
N ASN A 266 5.04 -12.46 8.17
CA ASN A 266 4.01 -13.40 8.59
C ASN A 266 3.18 -13.90 7.40
N ILE A 267 2.95 -13.05 6.40
CA ILE A 267 2.34 -13.45 5.13
C ILE A 267 3.23 -14.48 4.41
N LEU A 268 4.53 -14.21 4.29
CA LEU A 268 5.46 -15.14 3.63
C LEU A 268 5.59 -16.47 4.37
N LYS A 269 5.49 -16.50 5.71
CA LYS A 269 5.42 -17.77 6.46
C LYS A 269 4.23 -18.65 6.07
N VAL A 270 3.16 -18.07 5.52
CA VAL A 270 2.00 -18.79 5.01
C VAL A 270 2.16 -19.09 3.53
N LEU A 271 2.48 -18.09 2.71
CA LEU A 271 2.53 -18.24 1.24
C LEU A 271 3.68 -19.16 0.78
N ASN A 272 4.83 -19.14 1.47
CA ASN A 272 5.99 -19.97 1.15
C ASN A 272 5.65 -21.46 1.13
N PRO A 273 5.25 -22.07 2.27
CA PRO A 273 4.90 -23.49 2.28
C PRO A 273 3.59 -23.80 1.55
N LEU A 274 2.73 -22.80 1.28
CA LEU A 274 1.46 -23.01 0.59
C LEU A 274 1.64 -23.23 -0.91
N PHE A 275 2.48 -22.43 -1.57
CA PHE A 275 2.76 -22.60 -3.00
C PHE A 275 4.06 -21.96 -3.50
N LEU A 276 4.59 -20.91 -2.86
CA LEU A 276 5.76 -20.20 -3.43
C LEU A 276 7.03 -21.05 -3.42
N ASP A 277 7.28 -21.83 -2.37
CA ASP A 277 8.49 -22.67 -2.28
C ASP A 277 8.54 -23.68 -3.44
N GLU A 278 7.40 -24.30 -3.77
CA GLU A 278 7.26 -25.21 -4.91
C GLU A 278 7.55 -24.51 -6.24
N LEU A 279 7.02 -23.31 -6.46
CA LEU A 279 7.26 -22.56 -7.70
C LEU A 279 8.72 -22.15 -7.87
N TYR A 280 9.39 -21.75 -6.79
CA TYR A 280 10.83 -21.45 -6.82
C TYR A 280 11.66 -22.71 -7.09
N GLU A 281 11.31 -23.85 -6.49
CA GLU A 281 11.96 -25.13 -6.80
C GLU A 281 11.78 -25.52 -8.28
N GLU A 282 10.59 -25.36 -8.84
CA GLU A 282 10.33 -25.63 -10.26
C GLU A 282 11.12 -24.70 -11.18
N LEU A 283 11.23 -23.42 -10.83
CA LEU A 283 12.03 -22.43 -11.57
C LEU A 283 13.51 -22.83 -11.60
N GLU A 284 14.07 -23.25 -10.46
CA GLU A 284 15.45 -23.72 -10.36
C GLU A 284 15.67 -25.02 -11.14
N GLN A 285 14.73 -25.98 -11.04
CA GLN A 285 14.79 -27.23 -11.81
C GLN A 285 14.60 -27.03 -13.32
N ALA A 286 13.96 -25.94 -13.73
CA ALA A 286 13.82 -25.57 -15.13
C ALA A 286 15.16 -25.09 -15.72
N GLY A 287 16.01 -24.44 -14.92
CA GLY A 287 17.27 -23.85 -15.39
C GLY A 287 17.03 -22.94 -16.61
N ASP A 288 17.81 -23.16 -17.68
CA ASP A 288 17.66 -22.46 -18.97
C ASP A 288 16.77 -23.21 -19.97
N ASN A 289 16.04 -24.25 -19.54
CA ASN A 289 15.19 -25.01 -20.44
C ASN A 289 13.93 -24.21 -20.81
N GLY A 290 13.97 -23.55 -21.97
CA GLY A 290 12.88 -22.72 -22.45
C GLY A 290 11.50 -23.39 -22.44
N ARG A 291 11.38 -24.69 -22.73
CA ARG A 291 10.07 -25.37 -22.69
C ARG A 291 9.53 -25.48 -21.27
N LYS A 292 10.37 -25.88 -20.30
CA LYS A 292 9.97 -25.96 -18.89
C LYS A 292 9.60 -24.59 -18.34
N LEU A 293 10.40 -23.57 -18.65
CA LEU A 293 10.14 -22.18 -18.28
C LEU A 293 8.79 -21.66 -18.82
N LEU A 294 8.48 -21.95 -20.09
CA LEU A 294 7.19 -21.57 -20.68
C LEU A 294 6.02 -22.31 -20.03
N THR A 295 6.18 -23.60 -19.70
CA THR A 295 5.16 -24.35 -18.96
C THR A 295 4.92 -23.73 -17.59
N LEU A 296 5.98 -23.37 -16.86
CA LEU A 296 5.87 -22.71 -15.57
C LEU A 296 5.15 -21.36 -15.69
N ARG A 297 5.53 -20.50 -16.66
CA ARG A 297 4.84 -19.22 -16.86
C ARG A 297 3.34 -19.39 -17.13
N LYS A 298 2.97 -20.36 -17.97
CA LYS A 298 1.56 -20.70 -18.24
C LYS A 298 0.82 -21.22 -17.01
N ARG A 299 1.51 -21.90 -16.09
CA ARG A 299 0.95 -22.30 -14.79
C ARG A 299 0.71 -21.07 -13.92
N LEU A 300 1.68 -20.17 -13.78
CA LEU A 300 1.55 -18.93 -13.00
C LEU A 300 0.33 -18.11 -13.42
N ALA A 301 0.10 -17.95 -14.72
CA ALA A 301 -1.07 -17.25 -15.28
C ALA A 301 -2.43 -17.82 -14.84
N ARG A 302 -2.46 -19.07 -14.37
CA ARG A 302 -3.69 -19.78 -13.95
C ARG A 302 -3.83 -19.93 -12.44
N ILE A 303 -2.81 -19.57 -11.66
CA ILE A 303 -2.86 -19.61 -10.20
C ILE A 303 -3.82 -18.54 -9.71
N ARG A 304 -4.73 -18.94 -8.82
CA ARG A 304 -5.63 -18.03 -8.11
C ARG A 304 -5.33 -18.01 -6.62
N VAL A 305 -5.45 -16.84 -6.04
CA VAL A 305 -5.29 -16.63 -4.59
C VAL A 305 -6.56 -15.99 -4.08
N PHE A 306 -7.19 -16.63 -3.10
CA PHE A 306 -8.45 -16.20 -2.53
C PHE A 306 -8.31 -15.96 -1.02
N ASP A 307 -8.66 -14.74 -0.59
CA ASP A 307 -8.67 -14.35 0.82
C ASP A 307 -10.09 -13.94 1.27
N PRO A 308 -10.82 -14.82 1.99
CA PRO A 308 -12.20 -14.56 2.39
C PRO A 308 -12.33 -13.60 3.59
N ALA A 309 -11.23 -13.01 4.07
CA ALA A 309 -11.22 -11.97 5.09
C ALA A 309 -10.07 -11.00 4.81
N CYS A 310 -10.05 -10.43 3.60
CA CYS A 310 -8.83 -9.87 3.03
C CYS A 310 -8.37 -8.56 3.66
N GLY A 311 -9.21 -7.84 4.40
CA GLY A 311 -8.86 -6.54 4.97
C GLY A 311 -8.39 -5.59 3.87
N SER A 312 -7.19 -5.03 4.03
CA SER A 312 -6.53 -4.16 3.04
C SER A 312 -5.91 -4.91 1.85
N GLY A 313 -6.10 -6.23 1.74
CA GLY A 313 -5.62 -7.04 0.62
C GLY A 313 -4.14 -7.44 0.69
N ASN A 314 -3.49 -7.35 1.85
CA ASN A 314 -2.04 -7.55 1.94
C ASN A 314 -1.58 -8.95 1.50
N PHE A 315 -2.32 -10.02 1.83
CA PHE A 315 -2.00 -11.37 1.33
C PHE A 315 -2.02 -11.41 -0.21
N LEU A 316 -3.06 -10.81 -0.81
CA LEU A 316 -3.24 -10.77 -2.26
C LEU A 316 -2.14 -9.96 -2.95
N VAL A 317 -1.80 -8.78 -2.41
CA VAL A 317 -0.72 -7.92 -2.91
C VAL A 317 0.62 -8.64 -2.88
N ILE A 318 0.98 -9.27 -1.75
CA ILE A 318 2.26 -9.95 -1.61
C ILE A 318 2.32 -11.19 -2.51
N ALA A 319 1.24 -11.97 -2.58
CA ALA A 319 1.15 -13.10 -3.49
C ALA A 319 1.33 -12.65 -4.96
N TYR A 320 0.67 -11.58 -5.38
CA TYR A 320 0.80 -11.02 -6.72
C TYR A 320 2.25 -10.62 -7.03
N LYS A 321 2.89 -9.84 -6.14
CA LYS A 321 4.28 -9.40 -6.32
C LYS A 321 5.25 -10.58 -6.43
N GLN A 322 5.08 -11.61 -5.60
CA GLN A 322 5.92 -12.81 -5.65
C GLN A 322 5.73 -13.62 -6.95
N LEU A 323 4.49 -13.76 -7.43
CA LEU A 323 4.23 -14.42 -8.71
C LEU A 323 4.80 -13.62 -9.89
N ARG A 324 4.69 -12.29 -9.86
CA ARG A 324 5.30 -11.39 -10.86
C ARG A 324 6.83 -11.47 -10.86
N GLU A 325 7.46 -11.63 -9.70
CA GLU A 325 8.92 -11.82 -9.57
C GLU A 325 9.39 -13.10 -10.25
N ILE A 326 8.70 -14.22 -10.02
CA ILE A 326 8.98 -15.51 -10.66
C ILE A 326 8.76 -15.40 -12.17
N GLU A 327 7.66 -14.80 -12.62
CA GLU A 327 7.38 -14.58 -14.05
C GLU A 327 8.46 -13.74 -14.73
N PHE A 328 8.94 -12.68 -14.06
CA PHE A 328 10.00 -11.85 -14.60
C PHE A 328 11.31 -12.63 -14.77
N GLU A 329 11.71 -13.42 -13.78
CA GLU A 329 12.92 -14.25 -13.87
C GLU A 329 12.81 -15.26 -15.02
N ILE A 330 11.62 -15.85 -15.22
CA ILE A 330 11.34 -16.69 -16.40
C ILE A 330 11.56 -15.91 -17.70
N ASN A 331 11.02 -14.69 -17.80
CA ASN A 331 11.16 -13.86 -18.98
C ASN A 331 12.63 -13.49 -19.26
N ILE A 332 13.43 -13.19 -18.22
CA ILE A 332 14.86 -12.94 -18.34
C ILE A 332 15.60 -14.16 -18.89
N ARG A 333 15.41 -15.35 -18.30
CA ARG A 333 16.05 -16.60 -18.75
C ARG A 333 15.65 -17.00 -20.17
N ARG A 334 14.49 -16.54 -20.64
CA ARG A 334 13.98 -16.76 -22.01
C ARG A 334 14.40 -15.68 -23.02
N GLY A 335 15.01 -14.58 -22.58
CA GLY A 335 15.32 -13.43 -23.45
C GLY A 335 14.09 -12.61 -23.87
N GLU A 336 13.05 -12.61 -23.04
CA GLU A 336 11.71 -12.08 -23.30
C GLU A 336 11.38 -10.89 -22.36
N SER A 337 12.37 -10.06 -22.01
CA SER A 337 12.31 -9.08 -20.91
C SER A 337 11.22 -7.99 -21.00
N ASN A 338 10.67 -7.73 -22.18
CA ASN A 338 9.63 -6.70 -22.37
C ASN A 338 8.21 -7.29 -22.46
N THR A 339 8.07 -8.60 -22.24
CA THR A 339 6.77 -9.28 -22.34
C THR A 339 5.84 -8.78 -21.24
N PRO A 340 4.60 -8.38 -21.57
CA PRO A 340 3.57 -8.07 -20.58
C PRO A 340 3.31 -9.28 -19.66
N SER A 341 2.83 -9.03 -18.45
CA SER A 341 2.45 -10.12 -17.55
C SER A 341 1.29 -10.92 -18.15
N GLU A 342 1.37 -12.24 -18.03
CA GLU A 342 0.26 -13.15 -18.33
C GLU A 342 -0.59 -13.43 -17.07
N ILE A 343 -0.23 -12.85 -15.90
CA ILE A 343 -0.92 -13.04 -14.62
C ILE A 343 -1.97 -11.94 -14.43
N PRO A 344 -3.27 -12.23 -14.60
CA PRO A 344 -4.29 -11.19 -14.49
C PRO A 344 -4.61 -10.88 -13.02
N LEU A 345 -4.85 -9.61 -12.69
CA LEU A 345 -5.30 -9.20 -11.35
C LEU A 345 -6.59 -9.89 -10.91
N THR A 346 -7.43 -10.31 -11.86
CA THR A 346 -8.66 -11.09 -11.63
C THR A 346 -8.43 -12.43 -10.93
N ASN A 347 -7.20 -12.93 -10.88
CA ASN A 347 -6.86 -14.16 -10.15
C ASN A 347 -6.75 -13.95 -8.64
N PHE A 348 -6.71 -12.70 -8.17
CA PHE A 348 -6.55 -12.34 -6.76
C PHE A 348 -7.87 -11.87 -6.19
N ARG A 349 -8.57 -12.77 -5.50
CA ARG A 349 -9.94 -12.55 -5.02
C ARG A 349 -9.96 -12.30 -3.52
N GLY A 350 -10.83 -11.40 -3.09
CA GLY A 350 -11.04 -11.11 -1.68
C GLY A 350 -12.50 -10.99 -1.30
N ILE A 351 -12.85 -11.34 -0.07
CA ILE A 351 -14.08 -10.89 0.59
C ILE A 351 -13.69 -10.06 1.80
N GLU A 352 -14.30 -8.89 1.95
CA GLU A 352 -14.06 -8.01 3.08
C GLU A 352 -15.37 -7.36 3.55
N LEU A 353 -15.64 -7.45 4.85
CA LEU A 353 -16.89 -6.97 5.42
C LEU A 353 -17.05 -5.45 5.27
N ARG A 354 -15.96 -4.70 5.37
CA ARG A 354 -15.98 -3.24 5.26
C ARG A 354 -15.68 -2.79 3.84
N ASP A 355 -16.63 -2.08 3.27
CA ASP A 355 -16.52 -1.54 1.92
C ASP A 355 -15.24 -0.69 1.69
N PHE A 356 -14.84 0.14 2.65
CA PHE A 356 -13.57 0.88 2.54
C PHE A 356 -12.33 -0.01 2.47
N SER A 357 -12.26 -1.03 3.32
CA SER A 357 -11.14 -1.97 3.31
C SER A 357 -11.09 -2.73 1.98
N ALA A 358 -12.25 -3.10 1.45
CA ALA A 358 -12.37 -3.71 0.13
C ALA A 358 -11.89 -2.79 -0.99
N GLU A 359 -12.26 -1.51 -0.96
CA GLU A 359 -11.82 -0.51 -1.94
C GLU A 359 -10.30 -0.30 -1.88
N ILE A 360 -9.75 -0.20 -0.67
CA ILE A 360 -8.31 -0.07 -0.46
C ILE A 360 -7.56 -1.32 -0.94
N ALA A 361 -8.10 -2.52 -0.71
CA ALA A 361 -7.52 -3.75 -1.25
C ALA A 361 -7.49 -3.74 -2.78
N ARG A 362 -8.54 -3.23 -3.43
CA ARG A 362 -8.57 -3.06 -4.88
C ARG A 362 -7.49 -2.08 -5.35
N LEU A 363 -7.39 -0.91 -4.72
CA LEU A 363 -6.38 0.10 -5.04
C LEU A 363 -4.95 -0.43 -4.81
N ALA A 364 -4.73 -1.19 -3.74
CA ALA A 364 -3.43 -1.76 -3.41
C ALA A 364 -2.94 -2.73 -4.49
N LEU A 365 -3.83 -3.56 -5.03
CA LEU A 365 -3.53 -4.48 -6.14
C LEU A 365 -3.19 -3.73 -7.44
N ILE A 366 -3.94 -2.69 -7.78
CA ILE A 366 -3.67 -1.84 -8.95
C ILE A 366 -2.30 -1.16 -8.84
N ILE A 367 -1.99 -0.61 -7.67
CA ILE A 367 -0.69 0.01 -7.40
C ILE A 367 0.43 -1.05 -7.49
N ALA A 368 0.21 -2.26 -6.98
CA ALA A 368 1.18 -3.35 -7.06
C ALA A 368 1.45 -3.78 -8.51
N GLU A 369 0.41 -3.90 -9.34
CA GLU A 369 0.53 -4.15 -10.79
C GLU A 369 1.39 -3.09 -11.47
N TYR A 370 1.07 -1.82 -11.26
CA TYR A 370 1.84 -0.73 -11.83
C TYR A 370 3.30 -0.75 -11.39
N GLN A 371 3.57 -0.95 -10.09
CA GLN A 371 4.93 -1.02 -9.57
C GLN A 371 5.72 -2.19 -10.17
N CYS A 372 5.10 -3.36 -10.32
CA CYS A 372 5.71 -4.50 -11.00
C CYS A 372 5.99 -4.18 -12.49
N ASP A 373 5.07 -3.52 -13.18
CA ASP A 373 5.26 -3.14 -14.58
C ASP A 373 6.39 -2.12 -14.75
N VAL A 374 6.49 -1.12 -13.89
CA VAL A 374 7.62 -0.18 -13.87
C VAL A 374 8.93 -0.92 -13.62
N LEU A 375 8.95 -1.83 -12.63
CA LEU A 375 10.15 -2.56 -12.23
C LEU A 375 10.65 -3.51 -13.33
N TYR A 376 9.74 -4.22 -14.00
CA TYR A 376 10.07 -5.31 -14.90
C TYR A 376 10.04 -4.93 -16.39
N ARG A 377 9.25 -3.92 -16.78
CA ARG A 377 9.07 -3.48 -18.18
C ARG A 377 9.54 -2.04 -18.41
N GLY A 378 9.70 -1.26 -17.33
CA GLY A 378 10.10 0.13 -17.38
C GLY A 378 8.92 1.10 -17.52
N GLN A 379 9.14 2.32 -17.01
CA GLN A 379 8.15 3.40 -16.87
C GLN A 379 7.30 3.65 -18.12
N LYS A 380 7.92 3.70 -19.30
CA LYS A 380 7.22 4.05 -20.54
C LYS A 380 6.14 3.03 -20.94
N LEU A 381 6.43 1.75 -20.76
CA LEU A 381 5.48 0.68 -21.10
C LEU A 381 4.37 0.59 -20.06
N ALA A 382 4.72 0.71 -18.77
CA ALA A 382 3.75 0.73 -17.67
C ALA A 382 2.70 1.85 -17.85
N LEU A 383 3.14 3.08 -18.12
CA LEU A 383 2.23 4.23 -18.32
C LEU A 383 1.27 4.07 -19.51
N ALA A 384 1.68 3.36 -20.56
CA ALA A 384 0.87 3.20 -21.76
C ALA A 384 -0.33 2.26 -21.55
N GLU A 385 -0.26 1.37 -20.55
CA GLU A 385 -1.26 0.34 -20.28
C GLU A 385 -2.01 0.55 -18.95
N PHE A 386 -1.53 1.44 -18.08
CA PHE A 386 -2.11 1.62 -16.74
C PHE A 386 -3.51 2.25 -16.71
N LEU A 387 -3.80 3.22 -17.59
CA LEU A 387 -5.10 3.91 -17.62
C LEU A 387 -5.85 3.70 -18.93
N PRO A 388 -7.19 3.59 -18.90
CA PRO A 388 -8.06 3.65 -17.70
C PRO A 388 -8.04 2.37 -16.87
N LEU A 389 -8.40 2.47 -15.59
CA LEU A 389 -8.50 1.33 -14.68
C LEU A 389 -9.70 0.46 -15.06
N ASP A 390 -9.57 -0.86 -14.93
CA ASP A 390 -10.72 -1.74 -15.14
C ASP A 390 -11.75 -1.59 -14.01
N SER A 391 -13.03 -1.69 -14.36
CA SER A 391 -14.17 -1.76 -13.44
C SER A 391 -14.40 -3.16 -12.86
N GLU A 392 -13.66 -4.17 -13.34
CA GLU A 392 -13.76 -5.54 -12.88
C GLU A 392 -13.60 -5.66 -11.37
N ASN A 393 -14.52 -6.39 -10.74
CA ASN A 393 -14.59 -6.45 -9.29
C ASN A 393 -13.93 -7.72 -8.74
N TRP A 394 -12.66 -7.65 -8.36
CA TRP A 394 -11.94 -8.76 -7.73
C TRP A 394 -11.96 -8.76 -6.19
N ILE A 395 -12.42 -7.68 -5.55
CA ILE A 395 -12.63 -7.63 -4.09
C ILE A 395 -14.10 -7.38 -3.79
N THR A 396 -14.76 -8.37 -3.20
CA THR A 396 -16.19 -8.31 -2.85
C THR A 396 -16.36 -7.71 -1.46
N SER A 397 -17.13 -6.63 -1.34
CA SER A 397 -17.57 -6.17 -0.02
C SER A 397 -18.75 -7.01 0.48
N GLY A 398 -18.61 -7.64 1.65
CA GLY A 398 -19.70 -8.38 2.28
C GLY A 398 -19.25 -9.37 3.35
N ASN A 399 -20.21 -10.06 3.97
CA ASN A 399 -19.94 -11.02 5.03
C ASN A 399 -19.59 -12.39 4.45
N SER A 400 -18.33 -12.81 4.59
CA SER A 400 -17.84 -14.10 4.07
C SER A 400 -18.46 -15.32 4.75
N LEU A 401 -19.08 -15.19 5.92
CA LEU A 401 -19.82 -16.28 6.57
C LEU A 401 -21.20 -16.51 5.96
N GLN A 402 -21.72 -15.54 5.19
CA GLN A 402 -23.06 -15.57 4.58
C GLN A 402 -23.01 -15.72 3.05
N ILE A 403 -21.92 -15.26 2.42
CA ILE A 403 -21.74 -15.32 0.97
C ILE A 403 -21.27 -16.72 0.56
N ASP A 404 -21.89 -17.28 -0.48
CA ASP A 404 -21.37 -18.48 -1.14
C ASP A 404 -20.07 -18.15 -1.90
N TRP A 405 -18.95 -18.68 -1.41
CA TRP A 405 -17.62 -18.45 -1.98
C TRP A 405 -17.49 -18.97 -3.41
N LEU A 406 -18.28 -19.96 -3.81
CA LEU A 406 -18.27 -20.48 -5.18
C LEU A 406 -18.79 -19.47 -6.19
N LEU A 407 -19.61 -18.50 -5.76
CA LEU A 407 -20.05 -17.40 -6.63
C LEU A 407 -18.94 -16.37 -6.86
N ILE A 408 -18.03 -16.22 -5.89
CA ILE A 408 -16.93 -15.24 -5.95
C ILE A 408 -15.69 -15.85 -6.63
N CYS A 409 -15.43 -17.13 -6.38
CA CYS A 409 -14.21 -17.82 -6.82
C CYS A 409 -14.55 -19.23 -7.36
N PRO A 410 -15.35 -19.35 -8.43
CA PRO A 410 -15.86 -20.64 -8.90
C PRO A 410 -14.73 -21.59 -9.32
N PRO A 411 -14.76 -22.88 -8.97
CA PRO A 411 -13.66 -23.83 -9.24
C PRO A 411 -13.49 -24.15 -10.73
N SER A 412 -14.49 -23.85 -11.56
CA SER A 412 -14.47 -23.96 -13.01
C SER A 412 -15.20 -22.76 -13.63
N GLY A 413 -14.90 -22.42 -14.88
CA GLY A 413 -15.36 -21.21 -15.58
C GLY A 413 -16.86 -21.15 -15.93
N VAL A 414 -17.75 -21.44 -14.97
CA VAL A 414 -19.19 -21.29 -15.15
C VAL A 414 -19.64 -20.07 -14.37
N GLY A 415 -19.98 -18.99 -15.07
CA GLY A 415 -20.54 -17.79 -14.47
C GLY A 415 -21.89 -18.11 -13.82
N VAL A 416 -22.05 -17.77 -12.54
CA VAL A 416 -23.30 -17.95 -11.80
C VAL A 416 -23.74 -16.61 -11.22
N ARG A 417 -25.04 -16.34 -11.33
CA ARG A 417 -25.71 -15.14 -10.83
C ARG A 417 -25.83 -15.18 -9.31
N LEU A 418 -25.50 -14.08 -8.64
CA LEU A 418 -25.98 -13.80 -7.28
C LEU A 418 -27.48 -13.54 -7.35
N GLN A 419 -28.30 -14.51 -6.96
CA GLN A 419 -29.70 -14.27 -6.58
C GLN A 419 -29.72 -14.03 -5.07
N GLY A 420 -29.90 -12.77 -4.67
CA GLY A 420 -30.24 -12.46 -3.27
C GLY A 420 -31.69 -12.82 -2.98
N ASP A 421 -31.97 -13.26 -1.75
CA ASP A 421 -33.32 -13.62 -1.26
C ASP A 421 -34.28 -12.42 -1.11
N ASP A 422 -33.84 -11.19 -1.43
CA ASP A 422 -34.66 -9.99 -1.27
C ASP A 422 -34.55 -9.07 -2.50
N LEU A 423 -35.72 -8.64 -3.01
CA LEU A 423 -35.90 -7.94 -4.29
C LEU A 423 -35.25 -6.53 -4.36
N PHE A 424 -34.59 -6.10 -3.27
CA PHE A 424 -34.10 -4.74 -3.07
C PHE A 424 -32.63 -4.65 -2.63
N SER A 425 -31.90 -5.76 -2.48
CA SER A 425 -30.51 -5.76 -1.99
C SER A 425 -29.44 -6.06 -3.05
N THR A 426 -29.82 -6.19 -4.33
CA THR A 426 -28.86 -6.40 -5.42
C THR A 426 -28.27 -5.06 -5.90
N PRO A 427 -26.94 -4.83 -5.81
CA PRO A 427 -26.31 -3.68 -6.45
C PRO A 427 -26.48 -3.81 -7.98
N VAL A 428 -27.01 -2.76 -8.60
CA VAL A 428 -27.52 -2.80 -10.00
C VAL A 428 -26.41 -2.88 -11.06
N ASP A 429 -25.14 -2.67 -10.70
CA ASP A 429 -24.01 -2.65 -11.63
C ASP A 429 -22.83 -3.53 -11.16
N GLN A 430 -23.00 -4.86 -11.19
CA GLN A 430 -21.85 -5.79 -11.12
C GLN A 430 -21.56 -6.32 -12.52
N ALA A 431 -20.38 -5.98 -13.06
CA ALA A 431 -19.90 -6.54 -14.32
C ALA A 431 -19.69 -8.06 -14.16
N GLU A 432 -20.47 -8.87 -14.87
CA GLU A 432 -20.34 -10.33 -14.91
C GLU A 432 -19.05 -10.71 -15.68
N ILE A 433 -18.06 -11.28 -14.99
CA ILE A 433 -16.84 -11.81 -15.63
C ILE A 433 -17.10 -13.25 -16.10
N LYS A 434 -16.80 -13.54 -17.37
CA LYS A 434 -16.67 -14.92 -17.88
C LYS A 434 -15.22 -15.37 -17.74
N PHE A 435 -14.96 -16.45 -17.00
CA PHE A 435 -13.62 -17.01 -16.84
C PHE A 435 -13.37 -18.16 -17.81
N GLU A 436 -12.23 -18.13 -18.51
CA GLU A 436 -11.63 -19.31 -19.13
C GLU A 436 -10.51 -19.83 -18.21
N ASN A 437 -10.86 -20.62 -17.19
CA ASN A 437 -9.88 -21.20 -16.24
C ASN A 437 -10.12 -22.70 -15.99
N GLU A 438 -10.30 -23.49 -17.06
CA GLU A 438 -10.30 -24.95 -16.92
C GLU A 438 -8.91 -25.45 -16.49
N GLY A 439 -8.83 -26.06 -15.29
CA GLY A 439 -7.64 -26.72 -14.78
C GLY A 439 -6.62 -25.85 -14.03
N GLY A 440 -7.01 -24.66 -13.55
CA GLY A 440 -6.17 -23.80 -12.70
C GLY A 440 -6.17 -24.19 -11.22
N GLU A 441 -5.14 -23.76 -10.49
CA GLU A 441 -4.97 -23.99 -9.05
C GLU A 441 -5.59 -22.83 -8.25
N THR A 442 -6.27 -23.13 -7.14
CA THR A 442 -6.80 -22.10 -6.22
C THR A 442 -6.25 -22.30 -4.82
N TYR A 443 -5.55 -21.30 -4.32
CA TYR A 443 -5.02 -21.25 -2.97
C TYR A 443 -5.90 -20.34 -2.13
N ILE A 444 -6.34 -20.83 -0.97
CA ILE A 444 -7.10 -20.05 0.00
C ILE A 444 -6.15 -19.69 1.15
N CYS A 445 -5.99 -18.40 1.41
CA CYS A 445 -5.13 -17.90 2.47
C CYS A 445 -5.73 -16.63 3.06
N GLY A 446 -5.41 -16.32 4.31
CA GLY A 446 -5.86 -15.08 4.93
C GLY A 446 -5.53 -15.06 6.41
N ASN A 447 -5.91 -13.97 7.07
CA ASN A 447 -5.84 -13.84 8.52
C ASN A 447 -7.22 -13.41 9.04
N PRO A 448 -8.19 -14.34 9.15
CA PRO A 448 -9.53 -14.04 9.63
C PRO A 448 -9.53 -13.41 11.03
N PRO A 449 -10.55 -12.62 11.38
CA PRO A 449 -10.62 -11.97 12.69
C PRO A 449 -10.71 -13.01 13.82
N TYR A 450 -9.88 -12.84 14.86
CA TYR A 450 -9.93 -13.67 16.06
C TYR A 450 -10.65 -12.92 17.19
N LEU A 451 -11.76 -13.50 17.68
CA LEU A 451 -12.53 -13.04 18.83
C LEU A 451 -12.92 -14.25 19.68
N GLY A 452 -12.38 -14.34 20.90
CA GLY A 452 -12.77 -15.37 21.86
C GLY A 452 -14.26 -15.28 22.21
N GLY A 453 -14.87 -16.38 22.68
CA GLY A 453 -16.34 -16.51 22.82
C GLY A 453 -17.05 -15.45 23.69
N LYS A 454 -16.31 -14.77 24.58
CA LYS A 454 -16.81 -13.66 25.40
C LYS A 454 -16.81 -12.30 24.68
N GLY A 455 -15.98 -12.14 23.64
CA GLY A 455 -15.85 -10.91 22.86
C GLY A 455 -16.78 -10.84 21.64
N GLN A 456 -17.43 -11.94 21.28
CA GLN A 456 -18.33 -12.02 20.13
C GLN A 456 -19.69 -11.36 20.43
N SER A 457 -20.18 -10.58 19.47
CA SER A 457 -21.55 -10.03 19.45
C SER A 457 -22.60 -11.12 19.24
N ILE A 458 -23.87 -10.78 19.46
CA ILE A 458 -25.00 -11.72 19.26
C ILE A 458 -25.09 -12.15 17.80
N SER A 459 -24.90 -11.24 16.84
CA SER A 459 -24.93 -11.55 15.41
C SER A 459 -23.78 -12.49 15.02
N GLN A 460 -22.55 -12.22 15.48
CA GLN A 460 -21.39 -13.08 15.20
C GLN A 460 -21.59 -14.51 15.75
N LYS A 461 -22.22 -14.65 16.92
CA LYS A 461 -22.57 -15.98 17.47
C LYS A 461 -23.60 -16.70 16.62
N SER A 462 -24.59 -15.98 16.08
CA SER A 462 -25.56 -16.53 15.14
C SER A 462 -24.87 -16.99 13.86
N GLU A 463 -24.01 -16.15 13.27
CA GLU A 463 -23.27 -16.48 12.04
C GLU A 463 -22.38 -17.72 12.23
N LEU A 464 -21.69 -17.85 13.36
CA LEU A 464 -20.95 -19.07 13.69
C LEU A 464 -21.88 -20.28 13.83
N SER A 465 -23.05 -20.12 14.44
CA SER A 465 -24.05 -21.19 14.55
C SER A 465 -24.57 -21.63 13.18
N ASP A 466 -24.73 -20.71 12.23
CA ASP A 466 -25.17 -21.02 10.87
C ASP A 466 -24.08 -21.82 10.12
N VAL A 467 -22.80 -21.47 10.32
CA VAL A 467 -21.65 -22.17 9.71
C VAL A 467 -21.43 -23.57 10.29
N PHE A 468 -21.51 -23.72 11.62
CA PHE A 468 -21.21 -24.99 12.30
C PHE A 468 -22.44 -25.89 12.52
N GLY A 469 -23.66 -25.36 12.34
CA GLY A 469 -24.92 -26.05 12.63
C GLY A 469 -25.06 -26.39 14.13
N GLU A 470 -25.79 -27.46 14.46
CA GLU A 470 -26.00 -27.90 15.85
C GLU A 470 -24.79 -28.63 16.48
N LYS A 471 -23.61 -28.65 15.83
CA LYS A 471 -22.45 -29.41 16.30
C LYS A 471 -21.58 -28.59 17.26
N GLY A 472 -21.74 -28.85 18.56
CA GLY A 472 -20.76 -28.53 19.61
C GLY A 472 -20.91 -27.14 20.25
N ASN A 473 -20.23 -26.94 21.38
CA ASN A 473 -20.18 -25.66 22.09
C ASN A 473 -19.51 -24.58 21.22
N ILE A 474 -20.26 -23.95 20.31
CA ILE A 474 -19.81 -22.90 19.39
C ILE A 474 -19.14 -21.72 20.14
N GLY A 475 -19.50 -21.51 21.40
CA GLY A 475 -18.89 -20.50 22.28
C GLY A 475 -17.57 -20.87 22.95
N GLU A 476 -17.05 -22.08 22.74
CA GLU A 476 -15.80 -22.62 23.31
C GLU A 476 -14.78 -23.04 22.24
N LEU A 477 -14.83 -22.43 21.05
CA LEU A 477 -13.73 -22.49 20.08
C LEU A 477 -12.58 -21.58 20.56
N ASP A 478 -11.89 -22.01 21.61
CA ASP A 478 -10.59 -21.49 22.05
C ASP A 478 -9.50 -22.56 21.85
#